data_AF-A0AAD6SF46-F1
#
_entry.id   AF-A0AAD6SF46-F1
#
_cell.length_a   1.000
_cell.length_b   1.000
_cell.length_c   1.000
_cell.angle_alpha   90.00
_cell.angle_beta   90.00
_cell.angle_gamma   90.00
#
_symmetry.space_group_name_H-M   'P 1'
#
loop_
_entity.id
_entity.type
_entity.pdbx_description
1 polymer ?
#
loop_
_entity_poly.entity_id
_entity_poly.type
_entity_poly.pdbx_seq_one_letter_code
_entity_poly.pdbx_strand_id
1 'polypeptide(L)'
;MRPLTLDVLNPQLQTVQYAVRGELAIKAEVLRDQLKSGGAELPFDKVISSNIGNPQQKGLDQPPITFTRQVAALTEYPALATLAPNAFPEDVVARAHELLEDIGSIGAYSHSQGVPLIRKSVAAFIEVLLVLEWMACLHDYACQGTSFIRCGEVYSLWRRKRTIR
;
A
#
# COMPACT_ATOMS: atom_id res chain seq x y z
N MET A 1 4.20 43.82 -1.04
CA MET A 1 4.29 42.45 -0.49
C MET A 1 5.75 42.17 -0.19
N ARG A 2 6.07 41.56 0.96
CA ARG A 2 7.46 41.14 1.25
C ARG A 2 7.79 39.94 0.35
N PRO A 3 8.94 39.94 -0.36
CA PRO A 3 9.32 38.81 -1.19
C PRO A 3 9.57 37.57 -0.33
N LEU A 4 9.22 36.40 -0.85
CA LEU A 4 9.49 35.12 -0.19
C LEU A 4 10.96 34.76 -0.43
N THR A 5 11.74 34.68 0.63
CA THR A 5 13.18 34.35 0.63
C THR A 5 13.46 33.23 1.64
N LEU A 6 14.57 32.52 1.50
CA LEU A 6 14.87 31.36 2.37
C LEU A 6 14.94 31.73 3.86
N ASP A 7 15.47 32.92 4.17
CA ASP A 7 15.63 33.44 5.53
C ASP A 7 14.30 33.72 6.24
N VAL A 8 13.20 33.91 5.49
CA VAL A 8 11.86 34.13 6.06
C VAL A 8 11.03 32.85 6.18
N LEU A 9 11.54 31.70 5.71
CA LEU A 9 10.87 30.41 5.85
C LEU A 9 11.03 29.84 7.26
N ASN A 10 10.06 29.02 7.69
CA ASN A 10 10.16 28.26 8.94
C ASN A 10 11.51 27.49 8.98
N PRO A 11 12.36 27.70 10.00
CA PRO A 11 13.66 27.03 10.11
C PRO A 11 13.58 25.50 10.03
N GLN A 12 12.47 24.89 10.48
CA GLN A 12 12.26 23.45 10.38
C GLN A 12 12.23 22.95 8.92
N LEU A 13 11.70 23.77 8.00
CA LEU A 13 11.69 23.46 6.57
C LEU A 13 13.09 23.59 5.96
N GLN A 14 13.96 24.40 6.54
CA GLN A 14 15.34 24.55 6.07
C GLN A 14 16.18 23.33 6.45
N THR A 15 15.86 22.68 7.57
CA THR A 15 16.61 21.52 8.09
C THR A 15 16.03 20.17 7.70
N VAL A 16 14.76 20.09 7.29
CA VAL A 16 14.13 18.81 6.95
C VAL A 16 14.73 18.22 5.68
N GLN A 17 15.02 16.93 5.69
CA GLN A 17 15.56 16.20 4.55
C GLN A 17 14.70 14.98 4.22
N TYR A 18 14.47 14.73 2.94
CA TYR A 18 13.74 13.56 2.44
C TYR A 18 14.59 12.81 1.40
N ALA A 19 15.49 11.97 1.88
CA ALA A 19 16.53 11.33 1.07
C ALA A 19 15.99 10.41 -0.04
N VAL A 20 14.80 9.82 0.14
CA VAL A 20 14.17 8.90 -0.85
C VAL A 20 13.99 9.58 -2.21
N ARG A 21 13.76 10.90 -2.23
CA ARG A 21 13.70 11.74 -3.44
C ARG A 21 14.74 12.87 -3.41
N GLY A 22 15.88 12.62 -2.78
CA GLY A 22 16.95 13.60 -2.61
C GLY A 22 17.88 13.70 -3.83
N GLU A 23 19.10 14.17 -3.58
CA GLU A 23 20.10 14.46 -4.62
C GLU A 23 20.39 13.27 -5.54
N LEU A 24 20.47 12.05 -5.02
CA LEU A 24 20.70 10.86 -5.84
C LEU A 24 19.56 10.59 -6.82
N ALA A 25 18.31 10.78 -6.40
CA ALA A 25 17.17 10.63 -7.30
C ALA A 25 17.18 11.70 -8.39
N ILE A 26 17.54 12.94 -8.06
CA ILE A 26 17.67 14.05 -9.02
C ILE A 26 18.78 13.75 -10.03
N LYS A 27 19.97 13.32 -9.58
CA LYS A 27 21.06 12.91 -10.46
C LYS A 27 20.68 11.75 -11.37
N ALA A 28 19.94 10.77 -10.85
CA ALA A 28 19.44 9.64 -11.63
C ALA A 28 18.51 10.08 -12.77
N GLU A 29 17.66 11.11 -12.56
CA GLU A 29 16.84 11.69 -13.64
C GLU A 29 17.70 12.41 -14.69
N VAL A 30 18.70 13.20 -14.27
CA VAL A 30 19.62 13.86 -15.21
C VAL A 30 20.34 12.84 -16.09
N LEU A 31 20.85 11.76 -15.51
CA LEU A 31 21.49 10.67 -16.26
C LEU A 31 20.49 9.96 -17.19
N ARG A 32 19.24 9.76 -16.76
CA ARG A 32 18.20 9.16 -17.61
C ARG A 32 17.88 10.03 -18.82
N ASP A 33 17.82 11.34 -18.65
CA ASP A 33 17.57 12.27 -19.76
C ASP A 33 18.79 12.38 -20.69
N GLN A 34 20.01 12.31 -20.15
CA GLN A 34 21.22 12.17 -20.96
C GLN A 34 21.18 10.91 -21.84
N LEU A 35 20.83 9.75 -21.28
CA LEU A 35 20.66 8.51 -22.05
C LEU A 35 19.61 8.63 -23.16
N LYS A 36 18.47 9.28 -22.89
CA LYS A 36 17.41 9.51 -23.91
C LYS A 36 17.88 10.42 -25.04
N SER A 37 18.67 11.44 -24.73
CA SER A 37 19.14 12.44 -25.70
C SER A 37 20.18 11.90 -26.69
N GLY A 38 20.72 10.70 -26.46
CA GLY A 38 21.70 10.05 -27.34
C GLY A 38 23.07 10.72 -27.42
N GLY A 39 23.31 11.77 -26.61
CA GLY A 39 24.49 12.63 -26.70
C GLY A 39 25.65 12.29 -25.76
N ALA A 40 25.52 11.31 -24.86
CA ALA A 40 26.53 11.01 -23.84
C ALA A 40 26.87 9.51 -23.78
N GLU A 41 28.16 9.18 -23.90
CA GLU A 41 28.70 7.86 -23.55
C GLU A 41 28.74 7.71 -22.03
N LEU A 42 27.61 7.31 -21.45
CA LEU A 42 27.59 6.80 -20.09
C LEU A 42 28.04 5.32 -20.09
N PRO A 43 28.74 4.83 -19.03
CA PRO A 43 29.21 3.44 -18.96
C PRO A 43 28.09 2.42 -18.73
N PHE A 44 26.83 2.84 -18.92
CA PHE A 44 25.61 2.06 -18.77
C PHE A 44 24.55 2.61 -19.72
N ASP A 45 23.61 1.76 -20.07
CA ASP A 45 22.55 1.97 -21.07
C ASP A 45 21.19 2.27 -20.43
N LYS A 46 21.06 2.07 -19.11
CA LYS A 46 19.83 2.32 -18.35
C LYS A 46 20.08 2.70 -16.90
N VAL A 47 19.14 3.44 -16.33
CA VAL A 47 19.08 3.77 -14.89
C VAL A 47 17.89 3.03 -14.25
N ILE A 48 18.18 2.04 -13.40
CA ILE A 48 17.17 1.28 -12.65
C ILE A 48 16.98 1.92 -11.27
N SER A 49 15.74 2.32 -10.96
CA SER A 49 15.40 2.88 -9.65
C SER A 49 15.17 1.77 -8.63
N SER A 50 16.18 1.50 -7.79
CA SER A 50 16.07 0.57 -6.65
C SER A 50 15.95 1.29 -5.30
N ASN A 51 15.78 2.61 -5.31
CA ASN A 51 15.73 3.48 -4.13
C ASN A 51 14.31 3.66 -3.54
N ILE A 52 13.27 3.23 -4.24
CA ILE A 52 11.87 3.39 -3.83
C ILE A 52 11.10 2.10 -4.06
N GLY A 53 10.24 1.72 -3.11
CA GLY A 53 9.32 0.59 -3.23
C GLY A 53 8.18 0.89 -4.20
N ASN A 54 8.48 0.98 -5.50
CA ASN A 54 7.51 1.22 -6.57
C ASN A 54 7.47 0.02 -7.54
N PRO A 55 6.98 -1.15 -7.11
CA PRO A 55 7.17 -2.40 -7.84
C PRO A 55 6.50 -2.44 -9.21
N GLN A 56 5.41 -1.69 -9.43
CA GLN A 56 4.72 -1.60 -10.74
C GLN A 56 5.37 -0.57 -11.69
N GLN A 57 6.46 0.09 -11.29
CA GLN A 57 7.17 1.03 -12.16
C GLN A 57 7.70 0.31 -13.40
N LYS A 58 7.66 0.99 -14.56
CA LYS A 58 8.30 0.53 -15.78
C LYS A 58 9.77 0.15 -15.51
N GLY A 59 10.14 -1.08 -15.83
CA GLY A 59 11.46 -1.66 -15.59
C GLY A 59 11.58 -2.49 -14.31
N LEU A 60 10.60 -2.42 -13.41
CA LEU A 60 10.39 -3.38 -12.30
C LEU A 60 9.18 -4.29 -12.58
N ASP A 61 8.20 -3.77 -13.34
CA ASP A 61 7.20 -4.53 -14.10
C ASP A 61 6.41 -5.57 -13.28
N GLN A 62 6.19 -5.32 -11.99
CA GLN A 62 5.29 -6.15 -11.19
C GLN A 62 3.87 -6.12 -11.80
N PRO A 63 3.27 -7.27 -12.15
CA PRO A 63 1.93 -7.30 -12.68
C PRO A 63 0.91 -6.85 -11.61
N PRO A 64 -0.12 -6.06 -11.98
CA PRO A 64 -1.16 -5.67 -11.05
C PRO A 64 -2.03 -6.87 -10.64
N ILE A 65 -2.59 -6.81 -9.43
CA ILE A 65 -3.52 -7.85 -8.93
C ILE A 65 -4.89 -7.66 -9.60
N THR A 66 -5.30 -8.63 -10.42
CA THR A 66 -6.52 -8.59 -11.25
C THR A 66 -7.79 -8.28 -10.46
N PHE A 67 -8.04 -9.00 -9.36
CA PHE A 67 -9.23 -8.84 -8.53
C PHE A 67 -9.42 -7.37 -8.09
N THR A 68 -8.36 -6.76 -7.53
CA THR A 68 -8.43 -5.38 -7.04
C THR A 68 -8.70 -4.37 -8.15
N ARG A 69 -8.13 -4.59 -9.35
CA ARG A 69 -8.34 -3.73 -10.52
C ARG A 69 -9.78 -3.81 -11.02
N GLN A 70 -10.34 -5.02 -11.04
CA GLN A 70 -11.70 -5.26 -11.48
C GLN A 70 -12.73 -4.65 -10.51
N VAL A 71 -12.53 -4.82 -9.19
CA VAL A 71 -13.40 -4.19 -8.19
C VAL A 71 -13.34 -2.67 -8.31
N ALA A 72 -12.15 -2.08 -8.42
CA ALA A 72 -11.99 -0.63 -8.58
C ALA A 72 -12.75 -0.11 -9.82
N ALA A 73 -12.61 -0.78 -10.97
CA ALA A 73 -13.32 -0.42 -12.20
C ALA A 73 -14.85 -0.44 -12.04
N LEU A 74 -15.39 -1.47 -11.36
CA LEU A 74 -16.83 -1.55 -11.10
C LEU A 74 -17.31 -0.53 -10.07
N THR A 75 -16.47 -0.13 -9.12
CA THR A 75 -16.84 0.95 -8.18
C THR A 75 -16.77 2.35 -8.82
N GLU A 76 -15.89 2.54 -9.81
CA GLU A 76 -15.77 3.81 -10.57
C GLU A 76 -16.84 3.94 -11.65
N TYR A 77 -17.18 2.84 -12.33
CA TYR A 77 -18.22 2.82 -13.35
C TYR A 77 -19.15 1.61 -13.19
N PRO A 78 -20.13 1.66 -12.25
CA PRO A 78 -20.99 0.53 -11.89
C PRO A 78 -21.81 -0.04 -13.05
N ALA A 79 -22.14 0.79 -14.05
CA ALA A 79 -22.90 0.34 -15.21
C ALA A 79 -22.16 -0.76 -16.01
N LEU A 80 -20.82 -0.86 -15.91
CA LEU A 80 -20.04 -1.92 -16.56
C LEU A 80 -20.49 -3.32 -16.17
N ALA A 81 -21.01 -3.53 -14.96
CA ALA A 81 -21.55 -4.82 -14.54
C ALA A 81 -22.73 -5.28 -15.43
N THR A 82 -23.51 -4.33 -15.94
CA THR A 82 -24.64 -4.59 -16.85
C THR A 82 -24.28 -4.49 -18.33
N LEU A 83 -23.41 -3.53 -18.69
CA LEU A 83 -23.02 -3.26 -20.08
C LEU A 83 -22.07 -4.31 -20.65
N ALA A 84 -21.30 -4.99 -19.78
CA ALA A 84 -20.36 -6.03 -20.17
C ALA A 84 -20.65 -7.32 -19.38
N PRO A 85 -21.78 -7.99 -19.67
CA PRO A 85 -22.13 -9.23 -18.98
C PRO A 85 -21.04 -10.28 -19.21
N ASN A 86 -20.65 -10.99 -18.14
CA ASN A 86 -19.57 -11.99 -18.10
C ASN A 86 -18.14 -11.46 -18.24
N ALA A 87 -17.92 -10.14 -18.33
CA ALA A 87 -16.56 -9.58 -18.33
C ALA A 87 -15.88 -9.61 -16.94
N PHE A 88 -16.68 -9.74 -15.89
CA PHE A 88 -16.23 -9.75 -14.50
C PHE A 88 -16.69 -11.02 -13.78
N PRO A 89 -15.83 -11.62 -12.95
CA PRO A 89 -16.22 -12.70 -12.05
C PRO A 89 -17.36 -12.31 -11.09
N GLU A 90 -18.18 -13.27 -10.67
CA GLU A 90 -19.33 -13.02 -9.79
C GLU A 90 -18.92 -12.44 -8.42
N ASP A 91 -17.81 -12.91 -7.86
CA ASP A 91 -17.27 -12.44 -6.58
C ASP A 91 -16.78 -10.99 -6.65
N VAL A 92 -16.22 -10.57 -7.79
CA VAL A 92 -15.86 -9.16 -8.06
C VAL A 92 -17.11 -8.29 -8.10
N VAL A 93 -18.14 -8.71 -8.84
CA VAL A 93 -19.41 -7.97 -8.95
C VAL A 93 -20.06 -7.84 -7.58
N ALA A 94 -20.15 -8.94 -6.83
CA ALA A 94 -20.71 -8.96 -5.48
C ALA A 94 -19.94 -8.01 -4.53
N ARG A 95 -18.60 -8.04 -4.57
CA ARG A 95 -17.78 -7.16 -3.73
C ARG A 95 -17.94 -5.69 -4.09
N ALA A 96 -18.02 -5.36 -5.38
CA ALA A 96 -18.25 -3.98 -5.81
C ALA A 96 -19.63 -3.47 -5.35
N HIS A 97 -20.67 -4.31 -5.46
CA HIS A 97 -22.00 -4.00 -4.95
C HIS A 97 -22.03 -3.77 -3.44
N GLU A 98 -21.44 -4.67 -2.64
CA GLU A 98 -21.35 -4.53 -1.18
C GLU A 98 -20.70 -3.20 -0.78
N LEU A 99 -19.62 -2.81 -1.47
CA LEU A 99 -18.92 -1.55 -1.22
C LEU A 99 -19.80 -0.34 -1.56
N LEU A 100 -20.49 -0.36 -2.70
CA LEU A 100 -21.34 0.74 -3.13
C LEU A 100 -22.61 0.88 -2.27
N GLU A 101 -23.14 -0.21 -1.72
CA GLU A 101 -24.29 -0.17 -0.81
C GLU A 101 -23.96 0.51 0.53
N ASP A 102 -22.78 0.25 1.11
CA ASP A 102 -22.37 0.89 2.37
C ASP A 102 -21.81 2.30 2.18
N ILE A 103 -21.00 2.50 1.13
CA ILE A 103 -20.32 3.78 0.86
C ILE A 103 -21.23 4.77 0.14
N GLY A 104 -22.14 4.28 -0.69
CA GLY A 104 -22.87 5.08 -1.66
C GLY A 104 -21.95 5.50 -2.81
N SER A 105 -21.40 6.71 -2.73
CA SER A 105 -20.50 7.25 -3.74
C SER A 105 -19.04 7.22 -3.30
N ILE A 106 -18.17 6.60 -4.11
CA ILE A 106 -16.73 6.61 -3.86
C ILE A 106 -16.07 8.01 -4.02
N GLY A 107 -16.80 8.99 -4.57
CA GLY A 107 -16.34 10.37 -4.70
C GLY A 107 -16.71 11.26 -3.52
N ALA A 108 -17.56 10.80 -2.61
CA ALA A 108 -17.96 11.55 -1.42
C ALA A 108 -16.91 11.43 -0.30
N TYR A 109 -16.89 12.41 0.60
CA TYR A 109 -16.10 12.30 1.81
C TYR A 109 -16.60 11.13 2.67
N SER A 110 -15.67 10.31 3.15
CA SER A 110 -15.95 9.34 4.20
C SER A 110 -15.80 9.98 5.59
N HIS A 111 -16.17 9.24 6.63
CA HIS A 111 -15.81 9.59 8.01
C HIS A 111 -14.29 9.83 8.12
N SER A 112 -13.84 10.74 9.00
CA SER A 112 -12.41 11.12 9.11
C SER A 112 -11.44 9.96 9.38
N GLN A 113 -11.95 8.89 9.99
CA GLN A 113 -11.22 7.64 10.25
C GLN A 113 -11.29 6.63 9.09
N GLY A 114 -12.06 6.90 8.04
CA GLY A 114 -12.37 6.00 6.94
C GLY A 114 -13.74 5.31 7.06
N VAL A 115 -14.14 4.67 5.95
CA VAL A 115 -15.41 3.94 5.80
C VAL A 115 -15.54 2.84 6.88
N PRO A 116 -16.65 2.79 7.65
CA PRO A 116 -16.85 1.78 8.69
C PRO A 116 -16.77 0.33 8.20
N LEU A 117 -17.39 -0.02 7.07
CA LEU A 117 -17.30 -1.37 6.49
C LEU A 117 -15.85 -1.78 6.22
N ILE A 118 -15.07 -0.92 5.55
CA ILE A 118 -13.66 -1.19 5.24
C ILE A 118 -12.87 -1.39 6.53
N ARG A 119 -13.07 -0.54 7.55
CA ARG A 119 -12.38 -0.69 8.85
C ARG A 119 -12.72 -2.01 9.54
N LYS A 120 -13.98 -2.47 9.46
CA LYS A 120 -14.38 -3.79 9.99
C LYS A 120 -13.69 -4.92 9.21
N SER A 121 -13.65 -4.86 7.88
CA SER A 121 -12.93 -5.84 7.06
C SER A 121 -11.44 -5.90 7.40
N VAL A 122 -10.78 -4.75 7.57
CA VAL A 122 -9.37 -4.67 7.98
C VAL A 122 -9.17 -5.27 9.37
N ALA A 123 -10.02 -4.94 10.34
CA ALA A 123 -9.94 -5.51 11.68
C ALA A 123 -10.08 -7.03 11.67
N ALA A 124 -11.07 -7.56 10.94
CA ALA A 124 -11.29 -9.00 10.78
C ALA A 124 -10.09 -9.70 10.12
N PHE A 125 -9.51 -9.10 9.07
CA PHE A 125 -8.31 -9.64 8.43
C PHE A 125 -7.12 -9.72 9.39
N ILE A 126 -6.86 -8.65 10.16
CA ILE A 126 -5.77 -8.61 11.14
C ILE A 126 -6.01 -9.65 12.25
N GLU A 127 -7.24 -9.81 12.72
CA GLU A 127 -7.58 -10.83 13.72
C GLU A 127 -7.26 -12.24 13.22
N VAL A 128 -7.59 -12.56 11.97
CA VAL A 128 -7.28 -13.86 11.36
C VAL A 128 -5.77 -14.07 11.20
N LEU A 129 -5.03 -13.06 10.73
CA LEU A 129 -3.58 -13.16 10.54
C LEU A 129 -2.86 -13.51 11.84
N LEU A 130 -3.24 -12.86 12.95
CA LEU A 130 -2.67 -13.12 14.27
C LEU A 130 -2.95 -14.54 14.78
N VAL A 131 -4.11 -15.11 14.42
CA VAL A 131 -4.44 -16.50 14.76
C VAL A 131 -3.60 -17.48 13.94
N LEU A 132 -3.40 -17.21 12.64
CA LEU A 132 -2.60 -18.06 11.77
C LEU A 132 -1.11 -18.08 12.17
N GLU A 133 -0.54 -16.92 12.52
CA GLU A 133 0.83 -16.85 13.06
C GLU A 133 0.96 -17.64 14.37
N TRP A 134 -0.07 -17.59 15.23
CA TRP A 134 -0.08 -18.36 16.48
C TRP A 134 -0.18 -19.87 16.22
N MET A 135 -1.01 -20.30 15.27
CA MET A 135 -1.11 -21.69 14.87
C MET A 135 0.19 -22.21 14.22
N ALA A 136 0.87 -21.39 13.42
CA ALA A 136 2.19 -21.71 12.87
C ALA A 136 3.24 -21.86 14.00
N CYS A 137 3.25 -20.96 14.98
CA CYS A 137 4.12 -21.07 16.16
C CYS A 137 3.86 -22.35 16.97
N LEU A 138 2.60 -22.74 17.16
CA LEU A 138 2.21 -23.98 17.84
C LEU A 138 2.64 -25.24 17.06
N HIS A 139 2.54 -25.22 15.74
CA HIS A 139 3.00 -26.31 14.88
C HIS A 139 4.53 -26.49 14.99
N ASP A 140 5.29 -25.40 14.89
CA ASP A 140 6.75 -25.43 15.06
C ASP A 140 7.16 -25.88 16.47
N TYR A 141 6.42 -25.46 17.51
CA TYR A 141 6.64 -25.96 18.88
C TYR A 141 6.43 -27.48 18.99
N ALA A 142 5.32 -27.97 18.43
CA ALA A 142 4.99 -29.40 18.44
C ALA A 142 5.99 -30.24 17.62
N CYS A 143 6.56 -29.67 16.55
CA CYS A 143 7.51 -30.35 15.68
C CYS A 143 8.97 -30.24 16.14
N GLN A 144 9.38 -29.17 16.83
CA GLN A 144 10.79 -28.87 17.11
C GLN A 144 11.17 -28.81 18.60
N GLY A 145 10.21 -28.89 19.53
CA GLY A 145 10.50 -28.98 20.98
C GLY A 145 11.22 -27.77 21.57
N THR A 146 11.18 -26.60 20.91
CA THR A 146 11.85 -25.37 21.37
C THR A 146 10.99 -24.62 22.40
N SER A 147 11.62 -24.01 23.41
CA SER A 147 10.95 -23.52 24.63
C SER A 147 9.89 -22.41 24.42
N PHE A 148 8.78 -22.55 25.16
CA PHE A 148 7.51 -21.78 25.20
C PHE A 148 7.61 -20.24 25.37
N ILE A 149 8.79 -19.69 25.65
CA ILE A 149 8.96 -18.33 26.19
C ILE A 149 8.63 -17.22 25.17
N ARG A 150 8.87 -17.43 23.86
CA ARG A 150 8.59 -16.40 22.84
C ARG A 150 7.11 -16.25 22.47
N CYS A 151 6.30 -17.30 22.58
CA CYS A 151 4.90 -17.26 22.12
C CYS A 151 3.92 -16.77 23.22
N GLY A 152 4.27 -16.94 24.51
CA GLY A 152 3.44 -16.50 25.63
C GLY A 152 3.36 -14.97 25.81
N GLU A 153 4.44 -14.23 25.54
CA GLU A 153 4.46 -12.78 25.68
C GLU A 153 3.55 -12.10 24.65
N VAL A 154 3.62 -12.52 23.39
CA VAL A 154 2.77 -12.01 22.29
C VAL A 154 1.27 -12.24 22.59
N TYR A 155 0.92 -13.43 23.07
CA TYR A 155 -0.46 -13.75 23.44
C TYR A 155 -0.96 -12.96 24.66
N SER A 156 -0.11 -12.77 25.68
CA SER A 156 -0.46 -12.00 26.88
C SER A 156 -0.67 -10.50 26.58
N LEU A 157 0.12 -9.93 25.66
CA LEU A 157 -0.02 -8.58 25.14
C LEU A 157 -1.32 -8.41 24.33
N TRP A 158 -1.69 -9.41 23.52
CA TRP A 158 -2.95 -9.41 22.79
C TRP A 158 -4.16 -9.52 23.73
N ARG A 159 -4.13 -10.44 24.71
CA ARG A 159 -5.24 -10.63 25.67
C ARG A 159 -5.49 -9.40 26.54
N ARG A 160 -4.44 -8.70 26.97
CA ARG A 160 -4.55 -7.42 27.71
C ARG A 160 -5.17 -6.29 26.90
N LYS A 161 -4.97 -6.26 25.57
CA LYS A 161 -5.60 -5.26 24.70
C LYS A 161 -7.08 -5.54 24.40
N ARG A 162 -7.54 -6.79 24.52
CA ARG A 162 -8.96 -7.16 24.37
C ARG A 162 -9.83 -6.81 25.57
N THR A 163 -9.24 -6.64 26.77
CA THR A 163 -9.95 -6.28 28.00
C THR A 163 -10.11 -4.77 28.20
N ILE A 164 -9.50 -3.96 27.33
CA ILE A 164 -9.68 -2.50 27.28
C ILE A 164 -10.60 -2.19 26.08
N ARG A 165 -11.86 -2.59 26.20
CA ARG A 165 -13.01 -2.05 25.48
C ARG A 165 -14.20 -2.07 26.43
#